data_AF-A0AA38RJK7-F1
#
_entry.id   AF-A0AA38RJK7-F1
#
_cell.length_a   1.000
_cell.length_b   1.000
_cell.length_c   1.000
_cell.angle_alpha   90.00
_cell.angle_beta   90.00
_cell.angle_gamma   90.00
#
_symmetry.space_group_name_H-M   'P 1'
#
loop_
_entity.id
_entity.type
_entity.pdbx_description
1 polymer ?
#
loop_
_entity_poly.entity_id
_entity_poly.type
_entity_poly.pdbx_seq_one_letter_code
_entity_poly.pdbx_strand_id
1 'polypeptide(L)'
;MASPSVFPAEFGDELLLHIFADVPPEDNLLSLQLVCKRFHTVANDKTIWRRNCITSFRYWKDDGWFHDTITKEQAGVDWKEVWLRRKRMNARIGKIFDGILETRVGRLQRFREISEYGYDAKDFLLEQSATSDDADDVLARRYFAMSILDSLHRGMAIEVWSRLQDAPNPPSIDQAFGAFDMFVLHEQPQDLDYISRWFDESASSFRAAHSDWEHMSIRTRALALVRWLREQGFRGIQQEEDYRNLRNCFLGHVLSDPEHPSLPLVSSAIYCAMATRLGFSAAPCNAPIHVHVVVSSPRGVDLDNNPLPEESPTDTMYLDPYTSALEIQASALEARRQLFLSAHPAPVSSSSFFDPSPLAPLVSRMASNLKQTYTLIK
;
A
#
# COMPACT_ATOMS: atom_id res chain seq x y z
N MET A 1 -1.47 64.19 -9.10
CA MET A 1 -1.35 62.93 -9.87
C MET A 1 -1.41 61.80 -8.86
N ALA A 2 -2.53 61.07 -8.81
CA ALA A 2 -2.63 59.87 -7.99
C ALA A 2 -1.69 58.82 -8.61
N SER A 3 -0.76 58.29 -7.81
CA SER A 3 0.03 57.13 -8.21
C SER A 3 -0.95 56.01 -8.57
N PRO A 4 -0.84 55.33 -9.72
CA PRO A 4 -1.67 54.18 -9.98
C PRO A 4 -1.33 53.16 -8.88
N SER A 5 -2.29 52.90 -8.01
CA SER A 5 -2.22 51.81 -7.06
C SER A 5 -2.24 50.52 -7.87
N VAL A 6 -1.07 50.00 -8.24
CA VAL A 6 -0.91 48.70 -8.93
C VAL A 6 -1.05 47.52 -7.94
N PHE A 7 -1.64 47.74 -6.76
CA PHE A 7 -2.01 46.68 -5.82
C PHE A 7 -3.48 46.27 -6.03
N PRO A 8 -3.87 45.01 -5.74
CA PRO A 8 -4.87 44.25 -6.49
C PRO A 8 -6.33 44.58 -6.13
N ALA A 9 -6.67 45.86 -6.12
CA ALA A 9 -8.06 46.30 -6.09
C ALA A 9 -8.81 45.87 -7.37
N GLU A 10 -8.10 45.75 -8.49
CA GLU A 10 -8.66 45.47 -9.82
C GLU A 10 -8.76 43.97 -10.15
N PHE A 11 -8.03 43.09 -9.47
CA PHE A 11 -8.19 41.65 -9.69
C PHE A 11 -9.53 41.18 -9.14
N GLY A 12 -10.19 40.23 -9.80
CA GLY A 12 -11.34 39.51 -9.25
C GLY A 12 -10.93 38.55 -8.14
N ASP A 13 -11.88 38.13 -7.29
CA ASP A 13 -11.61 37.19 -6.18
C ASP A 13 -11.07 35.84 -6.68
N GLU A 14 -11.47 35.41 -7.88
CA GLU A 14 -10.99 34.20 -8.55
C GLU A 14 -9.48 34.27 -8.84
N LEU A 15 -9.00 35.41 -9.35
CA LEU A 15 -7.57 35.62 -9.62
C LEU A 15 -6.77 35.68 -8.31
N LEU A 16 -7.32 36.35 -7.28
CA LEU A 16 -6.70 36.37 -5.95
C LEU A 16 -6.62 34.97 -5.35
N LEU A 17 -7.67 34.15 -5.54
CA LEU A 17 -7.71 32.77 -5.06
C LEU A 17 -6.62 31.92 -5.73
N HIS A 18 -6.42 32.07 -7.04
CA HIS A 18 -5.31 31.41 -7.74
C HIS A 18 -3.94 31.84 -7.22
N ILE A 19 -3.72 33.15 -7.05
CA ILE A 19 -2.46 33.68 -6.52
C ILE A 19 -2.21 33.16 -5.09
N PHE A 20 -3.23 33.20 -4.24
CA PHE A 20 -3.09 32.81 -2.83
C PHE A 20 -2.92 31.30 -2.67
N ALA A 21 -3.46 30.50 -3.60
CA ALA A 21 -3.27 29.05 -3.61
C ALA A 21 -1.83 28.62 -3.90
N ASP A 22 -0.98 29.51 -4.42
CA ASP A 22 0.44 29.26 -4.69
C ASP A 22 1.37 29.90 -3.63
N VAL A 23 0.81 30.61 -2.65
CA VAL A 23 1.58 31.22 -1.54
C VAL A 23 1.75 30.18 -0.42
N PRO A 24 2.95 30.07 0.20
CA PRO A 24 3.16 29.20 1.34
C PRO A 24 2.10 29.42 2.43
N PRO A 25 1.50 28.35 3.00
CA PRO A 25 0.43 28.50 3.98
C PRO A 25 0.83 29.31 5.21
N GLU A 26 2.10 29.25 5.61
CA GLU A 26 2.67 30.04 6.70
C GLU A 26 2.64 31.54 6.40
N ASP A 27 3.04 31.94 5.19
CA ASP A 27 3.00 33.34 4.76
C ASP A 27 1.56 33.84 4.64
N ASN A 28 0.65 32.97 4.20
CA ASN A 28 -0.77 33.27 4.23
C ASN A 28 -1.23 33.59 5.67
N LEU A 29 -0.86 32.75 6.64
CA LEU A 29 -1.25 32.94 8.04
C LEU A 29 -0.66 34.19 8.68
N LEU A 30 0.62 34.45 8.42
CA LEU A 30 1.38 35.52 9.06
C LEU A 30 1.20 36.88 8.38
N SER A 31 0.79 36.90 7.11
CA SER A 31 0.72 38.13 6.31
C SER A 31 -0.58 38.29 5.54
N LEU A 32 -0.87 37.43 4.55
CA LEU A 32 -1.94 37.73 3.56
C LEU A 32 -3.32 37.91 4.18
N GLN A 33 -3.75 37.00 5.06
CA GLN A 33 -5.07 37.09 5.68
C GLN A 33 -5.24 38.31 6.59
N LEU A 34 -4.14 38.97 6.98
CA LEU A 34 -4.11 40.10 7.91
C LEU A 34 -4.13 41.46 7.19
N VAL A 35 -4.01 41.48 5.86
CA VAL A 35 -3.90 42.73 5.07
C VAL A 35 -5.21 43.53 5.06
N CYS A 36 -6.32 42.90 4.69
CA CYS A 36 -7.64 43.55 4.62
C CYS A 36 -8.77 42.52 4.67
N LYS A 37 -10.02 42.96 4.84
CA LYS A 37 -11.19 42.06 4.91
C LYS A 37 -11.34 41.17 3.67
N ARG A 38 -11.09 41.73 2.48
CA ARG A 38 -11.18 40.99 1.22
C ARG A 38 -10.14 39.87 1.17
N PHE A 39 -8.88 40.19 1.49
CA PHE A 39 -7.82 39.20 1.56
C PHE A 39 -8.11 38.16 2.62
N HIS A 40 -8.59 38.56 3.80
CA HIS A 40 -9.03 37.62 4.83
C HIS A 40 -10.06 36.63 4.28
N THR A 41 -11.08 37.08 3.56
CA THR A 41 -12.08 36.18 2.96
C THR A 41 -11.45 35.22 1.96
N VAL A 42 -10.67 35.72 0.99
CA VAL A 42 -10.06 34.88 -0.06
C VAL A 42 -9.02 33.91 0.52
N ALA A 43 -8.15 34.38 1.42
CA ALA A 43 -7.12 33.60 2.10
C ALA A 43 -7.67 32.47 2.97
N ASN A 44 -8.92 32.60 3.42
CA ASN A 44 -9.64 31.61 4.22
C ASN A 44 -10.60 30.77 3.38
N ASP A 45 -10.51 30.83 2.05
CA ASP A 45 -11.31 29.97 1.19
C ASP A 45 -10.95 28.49 1.42
N LYS A 46 -11.99 27.65 1.50
CA LYS A 46 -11.87 26.22 1.74
C LYS A 46 -11.00 25.50 0.70
N THR A 47 -10.98 25.95 -0.55
CA THR A 47 -10.25 25.30 -1.63
C THR A 47 -8.75 25.50 -1.48
N ILE A 48 -8.32 26.67 -0.98
CA ILE A 48 -6.92 26.96 -0.67
C ILE A 48 -6.44 26.02 0.44
N TRP A 49 -7.18 25.94 1.55
CA TRP A 49 -6.77 25.10 2.67
C TRP A 49 -6.84 23.61 2.37
N ARG A 50 -7.81 23.16 1.57
CA ARG A 50 -7.86 21.78 1.06
C ARG A 50 -6.63 21.46 0.21
N ARG A 51 -6.27 22.34 -0.73
CA ARG A 51 -5.05 22.20 -1.53
C ARG A 51 -3.81 22.14 -0.64
N ASN A 52 -3.70 23.02 0.35
CA ASN A 52 -2.59 23.05 1.28
C ASN A 52 -2.47 21.75 2.09
N CYS A 53 -3.58 21.14 2.54
CA CYS A 53 -3.52 19.82 3.17
C CYS A 53 -2.94 18.75 2.24
N ILE A 54 -3.33 18.76 0.96
CA ILE A 54 -2.86 17.80 -0.05
C ILE A 54 -1.38 18.00 -0.38
N THR A 55 -0.93 19.25 -0.47
CA THR A 55 0.44 19.56 -0.92
C THR A 55 1.46 19.64 0.21
N SER A 56 1.04 19.96 1.44
CA SER A 56 1.94 20.10 2.58
C SER A 56 2.25 18.78 3.29
N PHE A 57 1.39 17.76 3.15
CA PHE A 57 1.50 16.51 3.89
C PHE A 57 1.26 15.33 2.98
N ARG A 58 2.19 14.37 3.00
CA ARG A 58 2.08 13.14 2.21
C ARG A 58 1.47 12.01 3.03
N TYR A 59 1.72 11.99 4.33
CA TYR A 59 1.34 10.88 5.20
C TYR A 59 0.34 11.31 6.28
N TRP A 60 -0.71 10.51 6.42
CA TRP A 60 -1.81 10.71 7.37
C TRP A 60 -2.06 9.44 8.17
N LYS A 61 -2.23 9.58 9.49
CA LYS A 61 -2.56 8.43 10.35
C LYS A 61 -3.90 7.77 9.98
N ASP A 62 -4.89 8.58 9.64
CA ASP A 62 -6.20 8.13 9.14
C ASP A 62 -6.31 8.48 7.65
N ASP A 63 -5.54 7.75 6.85
CA ASP A 63 -5.43 7.94 5.40
C ASP A 63 -6.78 7.72 4.70
N GLY A 64 -7.52 6.70 5.14
CA GLY A 64 -8.87 6.39 4.65
C GLY A 64 -9.84 7.54 4.85
N TRP A 65 -9.93 8.12 6.06
CA TRP A 65 -10.73 9.31 6.30
C TRP A 65 -10.28 10.47 5.43
N PHE A 66 -8.98 10.75 5.35
CA PHE A 66 -8.46 11.89 4.60
C PHE A 66 -8.82 11.80 3.11
N HIS A 67 -8.53 10.66 2.46
CA HIS A 67 -8.83 10.45 1.05
C HIS A 67 -10.33 10.38 0.77
N ASP A 68 -11.14 9.76 1.64
CA ASP A 68 -12.59 9.76 1.51
C ASP A 68 -13.17 11.18 1.60
N THR A 69 -12.70 11.96 2.57
CA THR A 69 -13.15 13.33 2.81
C THR A 69 -12.76 14.24 1.65
N ILE A 70 -11.58 14.05 1.05
CA ILE A 70 -11.17 14.74 -0.17
C ILE A 70 -12.07 14.33 -1.34
N THR A 71 -12.22 13.03 -1.61
CA THR A 71 -12.88 12.52 -2.82
C THR A 71 -14.37 12.83 -2.83
N LYS A 72 -15.04 12.70 -1.67
CA LYS A 72 -16.48 12.94 -1.53
C LYS A 72 -16.84 14.42 -1.39
N GLU A 73 -15.86 15.32 -1.47
CA GLU A 73 -16.00 16.77 -1.25
C GLU A 73 -16.89 17.10 -0.05
N GLN A 74 -16.68 16.42 1.08
CA GLN A 74 -17.60 16.49 2.21
C GLN A 74 -17.82 17.95 2.64
N ALA A 75 -19.07 18.40 2.52
CA ALA A 75 -19.47 19.73 2.96
C ALA A 75 -19.29 19.86 4.48
N GLY A 76 -18.68 20.96 4.93
CA GLY A 76 -18.52 21.29 6.36
C GLY A 76 -17.17 20.95 6.99
N VAL A 77 -16.21 20.43 6.23
CA VAL A 77 -14.84 20.22 6.72
C VAL A 77 -14.10 21.56 6.80
N ASP A 78 -13.65 21.92 7.99
CA ASP A 78 -12.75 23.06 8.20
C ASP A 78 -11.31 22.65 7.85
N TRP A 79 -10.98 22.77 6.57
CA TRP A 79 -9.65 22.42 6.06
C TRP A 79 -8.52 23.24 6.68
N LYS A 80 -8.79 24.48 7.10
CA LYS A 80 -7.79 25.32 7.77
C LYS A 80 -7.45 24.73 9.12
N GLU A 81 -8.45 24.34 9.90
CA GLU A 81 -8.23 23.72 11.20
C GLU A 81 -7.52 22.36 11.07
N VAL A 82 -7.85 21.56 10.04
CA VAL A 82 -7.15 20.30 9.75
C VAL A 82 -5.65 20.57 9.50
N TRP A 83 -5.32 21.54 8.65
CA TRP A 83 -3.93 21.92 8.37
C TRP A 83 -3.20 22.42 9.62
N LEU A 84 -3.83 23.33 10.39
CA LEU A 84 -3.28 23.88 11.62
C LEU A 84 -3.04 22.82 12.69
N ARG A 85 -3.95 21.86 12.83
CA ARG A 85 -3.80 20.72 13.73
C ARG A 85 -2.58 19.90 13.33
N ARG A 86 -2.44 19.58 12.05
CA ARG A 86 -1.32 18.80 11.52
C ARG A 86 0.03 19.50 11.73
N LYS A 87 0.12 20.82 11.52
CA LYS A 87 1.34 21.59 11.86
C LYS A 87 1.65 21.64 13.34
N ARG A 88 0.63 21.80 14.21
CA ARG A 88 0.81 21.75 15.66
C ARG A 88 1.38 20.41 16.11
N MET A 89 0.94 19.30 15.49
CA MET A 89 1.50 17.98 15.73
C MET A 89 2.97 17.91 15.31
N ASN A 90 3.34 18.36 14.11
CA ASN A 90 4.75 18.42 13.68
C ASN A 90 5.62 19.25 14.62
N ALA A 91 5.14 20.42 15.05
CA ALA A 91 5.87 21.26 16.00
C ALA A 91 6.05 20.55 17.36
N ARG A 92 5.07 19.78 17.82
CA ARG A 92 5.19 18.97 19.04
C ARG A 92 6.18 17.82 18.86
N ILE A 93 6.10 17.10 17.75
CA ILE A 93 7.04 16.03 17.40
C ILE A 93 8.47 16.58 17.37
N GLY A 94 8.68 17.75 16.74
CA GLY A 94 9.97 18.44 16.72
C GLY A 94 10.53 18.70 18.11
N LYS A 95 9.73 19.24 19.04
CA LYS A 95 10.16 19.45 20.44
C LYS A 95 10.55 18.15 21.15
N ILE A 96 9.80 17.07 20.92
CA ILE A 96 10.09 15.76 21.50
C ILE A 96 11.40 15.21 20.90
N PHE A 97 11.58 15.39 19.59
CA PHE A 97 12.76 14.96 18.86
C PHE A 97 14.02 15.72 19.28
N ASP A 98 13.96 17.04 19.44
CA ASP A 98 15.09 17.82 19.96
C ASP A 98 15.48 17.34 21.37
N GLY A 99 14.50 16.99 22.22
CA GLY A 99 14.77 16.36 23.52
C GLY A 99 15.41 14.97 23.46
N ILE A 100 15.37 14.27 22.32
CA ILE A 100 16.11 13.01 22.07
C ILE A 100 17.59 13.33 21.76
N LEU A 101 17.82 14.40 20.99
CA LEU A 101 19.15 14.87 20.60
C LEU A 101 19.91 15.43 21.80
N GLU A 102 19.24 16.26 22.61
CA GLU A 102 19.83 16.94 23.77
C GLU A 102 20.27 15.98 24.89
N THR A 103 19.49 14.92 25.16
CA THR A 103 19.75 14.05 26.32
C THR A 103 19.44 12.58 26.09
N ARG A 104 20.13 11.73 26.84
CA ARG A 104 19.86 10.28 26.90
C ARG A 104 18.71 9.94 27.85
N VAL A 105 18.44 10.78 28.85
CA VAL A 105 17.42 10.52 29.88
C VAL A 105 16.03 10.61 29.26
N GLY A 106 15.20 9.58 29.45
CA GLY A 106 13.82 9.54 28.93
C GLY A 106 13.73 9.33 27.41
N ARG A 107 14.85 9.06 26.72
CA ARG A 107 14.88 8.93 25.25
C ARG A 107 13.93 7.85 24.72
N LEU A 108 13.89 6.68 25.36
CA LEU A 108 12.98 5.59 24.95
C LEU A 108 11.50 5.97 25.10
N GLN A 109 11.16 6.79 26.10
CA GLN A 109 9.79 7.28 26.27
C GLN A 109 9.44 8.27 25.14
N ARG A 110 10.37 9.15 24.78
CA ARG A 110 10.20 10.08 23.65
C ARG A 110 10.07 9.36 22.30
N PHE A 111 10.84 8.29 22.09
CA PHE A 111 10.70 7.39 20.94
C PHE A 111 9.27 6.85 20.81
N ARG A 112 8.73 6.34 21.94
CA ARG A 112 7.37 5.83 21.99
C ARG A 112 6.35 6.92 21.70
N GLU A 113 6.48 8.09 22.34
CA GLU A 113 5.55 9.21 22.13
C GLU A 113 5.52 9.65 20.67
N ILE A 114 6.66 9.72 19.97
CA ILE A 114 6.68 10.02 18.54
C ILE A 114 6.01 8.90 17.73
N SER A 115 6.29 7.63 18.05
CA SER A 115 5.73 6.49 17.33
C SER A 115 4.19 6.40 17.44
N GLU A 116 3.61 6.89 18.54
CA GLU A 116 2.14 6.93 18.75
C GLU A 116 1.39 7.86 17.78
N TYR A 117 2.09 8.83 17.18
CA TYR A 117 1.55 9.66 16.09
C TYR A 117 1.35 8.87 14.79
N GLY A 118 1.91 7.67 14.65
CA GLY A 118 1.80 6.87 13.42
C GLY A 118 2.28 7.64 12.20
N TYR A 119 1.62 7.49 11.06
CA TYR A 119 1.98 8.18 9.81
C TYR A 119 2.00 9.71 9.91
N ASP A 120 1.32 10.33 10.89
CA ASP A 120 1.45 11.78 11.08
C ASP A 120 2.88 12.19 11.49
N ALA A 121 3.70 11.28 12.05
CA ALA A 121 5.11 11.57 12.30
C ALA A 121 6.02 11.36 11.08
N LYS A 122 5.55 10.66 10.04
CA LYS A 122 6.42 10.15 8.97
C LYS A 122 7.04 11.26 8.13
N ASP A 123 6.26 12.24 7.69
CA ASP A 123 6.77 13.39 6.93
C ASP A 123 7.92 14.11 7.66
N PHE A 124 7.73 14.37 8.96
CA PHE A 124 8.74 15.01 9.80
C PHE A 124 10.00 14.14 9.94
N LEU A 125 9.84 12.83 10.17
CA LEU A 125 10.97 11.92 10.34
C LEU A 125 11.78 11.77 9.05
N LEU A 126 11.13 11.73 7.89
CA LEU A 126 11.81 11.72 6.58
C LEU A 126 12.57 13.03 6.33
N GLU A 127 11.99 14.18 6.70
CA GLU A 127 12.70 15.46 6.63
C GLU A 127 13.95 15.46 7.52
N GLN A 128 13.83 14.97 8.76
CA GLN A 128 14.99 14.89 9.67
C GLN A 128 16.02 13.85 9.21
N SER A 129 15.62 12.74 8.58
CA SER A 129 16.57 11.77 8.02
C SER A 129 17.34 12.33 6.82
N ALA A 130 16.77 13.31 6.13
CA ALA A 130 17.38 14.02 5.01
C ALA A 130 18.07 15.36 5.39
N THR A 131 18.27 15.65 6.68
CA THR A 131 18.92 16.89 7.17
C THR A 131 20.23 17.17 6.43
N SER A 132 20.51 18.41 6.01
CA SER A 132 21.77 18.80 5.32
C SER A 132 23.03 18.52 6.15
N ASP A 133 24.16 18.31 5.48
CA ASP A 133 25.48 18.16 6.11
C ASP A 133 25.96 19.43 6.83
N ASP A 134 25.33 20.58 6.57
CA ASP A 134 25.64 21.86 7.22
C ASP A 134 25.12 21.96 8.67
N ALA A 135 24.28 21.01 9.12
CA ALA A 135 23.76 21.01 10.48
C ALA A 135 24.78 20.47 11.48
N ASP A 136 25.00 21.19 12.59
CA ASP A 136 25.96 20.83 13.65
C ASP A 136 25.74 19.41 14.22
N ASP A 137 24.50 18.94 14.26
CA ASP A 137 24.06 17.67 14.81
C ASP A 137 23.54 16.69 13.74
N VAL A 138 23.93 16.87 12.46
CA VAL A 138 23.43 16.09 11.31
C VAL A 138 23.46 14.58 11.54
N LEU A 139 24.57 14.03 12.06
CA LEU A 139 24.70 12.58 12.29
C LEU A 139 23.68 12.07 13.31
N ALA A 140 23.44 12.83 14.38
CA ALA A 140 22.49 12.47 15.41
C ALA A 140 21.05 12.57 14.89
N ARG A 141 20.72 13.64 14.17
CA ARG A 141 19.40 13.82 13.54
C ARG A 141 19.07 12.67 12.60
N ARG A 142 19.94 12.39 11.64
CA ARG A 142 19.72 11.32 10.67
C ARG A 142 19.59 9.96 11.35
N TYR A 143 20.48 9.65 12.30
CA TYR A 143 20.45 8.37 13.02
C TYR A 143 19.16 8.15 13.82
N PHE A 144 18.76 9.14 14.64
CA PHE A 144 17.58 9.00 15.48
C PHE A 144 16.28 9.07 14.69
N ALA A 145 16.21 9.91 13.66
CA ALA A 145 15.06 9.95 12.76
C ALA A 145 14.84 8.59 12.09
N MET A 146 15.90 7.99 11.52
CA MET A 146 15.83 6.67 10.91
C MET A 146 15.44 5.58 11.92
N SER A 147 16.02 5.62 13.13
CA SER A 147 15.71 4.63 14.17
C SER A 147 14.24 4.68 14.61
N ILE A 148 13.66 5.88 14.71
CA ILE A 148 12.25 6.06 15.06
C ILE A 148 11.37 5.65 13.89
N LEU A 149 11.75 6.01 12.66
CA LEU A 149 11.04 5.64 11.43
C LEU A 149 10.96 4.12 11.27
N ASP A 150 12.07 3.41 11.47
CA ASP A 150 12.10 1.94 11.49
C ASP A 150 11.20 1.36 12.59
N SER A 151 11.19 1.96 13.78
CA SER A 151 10.33 1.52 14.89
C SER A 151 8.85 1.70 14.55
N LEU A 152 8.50 2.84 13.94
CA LEU A 152 7.16 3.16 13.47
C LEU A 152 6.70 2.15 12.42
N HIS A 153 7.51 1.92 11.37
CA HIS A 153 7.19 0.97 10.31
C HIS A 153 6.95 -0.46 10.84
N ARG A 154 7.80 -0.93 11.76
CA ARG A 154 7.61 -2.24 12.40
C ARG A 154 6.35 -2.31 13.24
N GLY A 155 6.02 -1.23 13.97
CA GLY A 155 4.77 -1.15 14.74
C GLY A 155 3.54 -1.33 13.84
N MET A 156 3.53 -0.67 12.69
CA MET A 156 2.45 -0.78 11.71
C MET A 156 2.32 -2.17 11.10
N ALA A 157 3.44 -2.81 10.77
CA ALA A 157 3.43 -4.19 10.29
C ALA A 157 2.82 -5.17 11.30
N ILE A 158 3.19 -5.01 12.58
CA ILE A 158 2.64 -5.82 13.67
C ILE A 158 1.14 -5.57 13.84
N GLU A 159 0.66 -4.33 13.68
CA GLU A 159 -0.76 -3.99 13.70
C GLU A 159 -1.54 -4.61 12.53
N VAL A 160 -0.95 -4.70 11.34
CA VAL A 160 -1.54 -5.45 10.23
C VAL A 160 -1.66 -6.94 10.59
N TRP A 161 -0.59 -7.54 11.10
CA TRP A 161 -0.59 -8.97 11.40
C TRP A 161 -1.41 -9.36 12.63
N SER A 162 -1.62 -8.46 13.59
CA SER A 162 -2.48 -8.72 14.75
C SER A 162 -3.94 -8.96 14.33
N ARG A 163 -4.36 -8.39 13.18
CA ARG A 163 -5.69 -8.55 12.59
C ARG A 163 -5.85 -9.80 11.73
N LEU A 164 -4.80 -10.61 11.52
CA LEU A 164 -4.91 -11.84 10.70
C LEU A 164 -5.90 -12.86 11.25
N GLN A 165 -6.15 -12.84 12.56
CA GLN A 165 -7.13 -13.70 13.23
C GLN A 165 -8.48 -13.00 13.46
N ASP A 166 -8.60 -11.72 13.08
CA ASP A 166 -9.80 -10.92 13.26
C ASP A 166 -10.79 -11.20 12.14
N ALA A 167 -11.65 -12.21 12.34
CA ALA A 167 -12.66 -12.63 11.38
C ALA A 167 -13.55 -11.50 10.79
N PRO A 168 -14.02 -10.50 11.56
CA PRO A 168 -14.86 -9.43 11.01
C PRO A 168 -14.13 -8.46 10.08
N ASN A 169 -12.80 -8.30 10.21
CA ASN A 169 -12.06 -7.34 9.38
C ASN A 169 -10.58 -7.73 9.19
N PRO A 170 -10.31 -8.85 8.51
CA PRO A 170 -8.94 -9.26 8.23
C PRO A 170 -8.27 -8.26 7.27
N PRO A 171 -6.94 -8.09 7.35
CA PRO A 171 -6.21 -7.29 6.37
C PRO A 171 -6.35 -7.89 4.96
N SER A 172 -6.26 -7.05 3.93
CA SER A 172 -6.18 -7.55 2.56
C SER A 172 -4.87 -8.33 2.34
N ILE A 173 -4.82 -9.15 1.29
CA ILE A 173 -3.61 -9.95 1.00
C ILE A 173 -2.38 -9.06 0.74
N ASP A 174 -2.57 -7.95 0.02
CA ASP A 174 -1.52 -6.96 -0.25
C ASP A 174 -1.05 -6.25 1.03
N GLN A 175 -1.94 -5.93 1.96
CA GLN A 175 -1.56 -5.38 3.26
C GLN A 175 -0.75 -6.40 4.09
N ALA A 176 -1.23 -7.65 4.18
CA ALA A 176 -0.58 -8.68 4.96
C ALA A 176 0.81 -9.06 4.43
N PHE A 177 1.00 -9.00 3.11
CA PHE A 177 2.30 -9.25 2.48
C PHE A 177 3.20 -8.01 2.51
N GLY A 178 2.65 -6.82 2.23
CA GLY A 178 3.37 -5.56 2.32
C GLY A 178 3.89 -5.24 3.73
N ALA A 179 3.29 -5.84 4.77
CA ALA A 179 3.80 -5.72 6.14
C ALA A 179 5.22 -6.29 6.30
N PHE A 180 5.67 -7.22 5.44
CA PHE A 180 7.08 -7.66 5.43
C PHE A 180 8.02 -6.54 4.97
N ASP A 181 7.64 -5.78 3.93
CA ASP A 181 8.42 -4.66 3.38
C ASP A 181 8.72 -3.60 4.43
N MET A 182 7.78 -3.35 5.35
CA MET A 182 7.92 -2.37 6.43
C MET A 182 9.11 -2.64 7.38
N PHE A 183 9.66 -3.86 7.42
CA PHE A 183 10.85 -4.18 8.21
C PHE A 183 12.16 -3.76 7.54
N VAL A 184 12.14 -3.52 6.23
CA VAL A 184 13.31 -3.19 5.40
C VAL A 184 13.15 -1.85 4.67
N LEU A 185 12.05 -1.14 4.92
CA LEU A 185 11.66 0.06 4.19
C LEU A 185 12.61 1.25 4.42
N HIS A 186 13.06 1.48 5.66
CA HIS A 186 13.86 2.66 6.01
C HIS A 186 13.21 3.97 5.51
N GLU A 187 13.91 4.76 4.69
CA GLU A 187 13.41 6.01 4.08
C GLU A 187 12.70 5.81 2.73
N GLN A 188 12.58 4.56 2.27
CA GLN A 188 12.04 4.27 0.96
C GLN A 188 10.51 4.49 0.91
N PRO A 189 9.96 4.86 -0.26
CA PRO A 189 8.55 5.22 -0.38
C PRO A 189 7.58 4.04 -0.49
N GLN A 190 8.05 2.79 -0.64
CA GLN A 190 7.23 1.60 -0.90
C GLN A 190 6.55 1.02 0.35
N ASP A 191 5.88 1.87 1.13
CA ASP A 191 5.06 1.45 2.26
C ASP A 191 3.72 0.82 1.85
N LEU A 192 2.89 0.49 2.84
CA LEU A 192 1.56 -0.09 2.62
C LEU A 192 0.66 0.79 1.75
N ASP A 193 0.75 2.12 1.87
CA ASP A 193 -0.09 3.05 1.11
C ASP A 193 0.37 3.10 -0.35
N TYR A 194 1.68 3.08 -0.59
CA TYR A 194 2.23 2.89 -1.93
C TYR A 194 1.74 1.59 -2.57
N ILE A 195 1.80 0.47 -1.86
CA ILE A 195 1.36 -0.83 -2.37
C ILE A 195 -0.14 -0.79 -2.71
N SER A 196 -0.99 -0.28 -1.82
CA SER A 196 -2.43 -0.19 -2.09
C SER A 196 -2.74 0.69 -3.30
N ARG A 197 -2.15 1.89 -3.36
CA ARG A 197 -2.34 2.81 -4.49
C ARG A 197 -1.89 2.20 -5.81
N TRP A 198 -0.75 1.50 -5.82
CA TRP A 198 -0.27 0.80 -7.02
C TRP A 198 -1.32 -0.18 -7.55
N PHE A 199 -1.94 -0.97 -6.67
CA PHE A 199 -2.98 -1.91 -7.09
C PHE A 199 -4.26 -1.22 -7.55
N ASP A 200 -4.67 -0.12 -6.91
CA ASP A 200 -5.86 0.64 -7.30
C ASP A 200 -5.68 1.33 -8.68
N GLU A 201 -4.51 1.93 -8.90
CA GLU A 201 -4.11 2.52 -10.19
C GLU A 201 -3.99 1.46 -11.28
N SER A 202 -3.38 0.31 -10.96
CA SER A 202 -3.22 -0.82 -11.90
C SER A 202 -4.57 -1.43 -12.29
N ALA A 203 -5.48 -1.62 -11.33
CA ALA A 203 -6.83 -2.09 -11.60
C ALA A 203 -7.62 -1.10 -12.47
N SER A 204 -7.44 0.21 -12.24
CA SER A 204 -8.05 1.26 -13.05
C SER A 204 -7.51 1.26 -14.49
N SER A 205 -6.19 1.15 -14.66
CA SER A 205 -5.53 1.02 -15.95
C SER A 205 -5.99 -0.23 -16.71
N PHE A 206 -6.06 -1.37 -16.01
CA PHE A 206 -6.56 -2.61 -16.57
C PHE A 206 -8.00 -2.48 -17.09
N ARG A 207 -8.91 -1.89 -16.29
CA ARG A 207 -10.31 -1.66 -16.71
C ARG A 207 -10.39 -0.73 -17.92
N ALA A 208 -9.56 0.31 -17.98
CA ALA A 208 -9.50 1.23 -19.12
C ALA A 208 -9.06 0.53 -20.42
N ALA A 209 -8.18 -0.47 -20.32
CA ALA A 209 -7.72 -1.27 -21.46
C ALA A 209 -8.72 -2.35 -21.93
N HIS A 210 -9.71 -2.72 -21.11
CA HIS A 210 -10.66 -3.80 -21.38
C HIS A 210 -12.10 -3.29 -21.29
N SER A 211 -12.57 -2.58 -22.32
CA SER A 211 -13.90 -1.96 -22.34
C SER A 211 -15.07 -2.94 -22.23
N ASP A 212 -14.85 -4.21 -22.58
CA ASP A 212 -15.81 -5.31 -22.53
C ASP A 212 -15.73 -6.13 -21.23
N TRP A 213 -14.94 -5.69 -20.24
CA TRP A 213 -14.71 -6.37 -18.96
C TRP A 213 -15.99 -6.89 -18.30
N GLU A 214 -17.05 -6.06 -18.26
CA GLU A 214 -18.29 -6.41 -17.57
C GLU A 214 -19.09 -7.52 -18.28
N HIS A 215 -18.84 -7.76 -19.57
CA HIS A 215 -19.50 -8.80 -20.36
C HIS A 215 -18.74 -10.12 -20.40
N MET A 216 -17.48 -10.14 -19.94
CA MET A 216 -16.65 -11.35 -19.93
C MET A 216 -17.11 -12.36 -18.86
N SER A 217 -17.00 -13.65 -19.19
CA SER A 217 -17.12 -14.72 -18.19
C SER A 217 -16.01 -14.68 -17.15
N ILE A 218 -16.23 -15.25 -15.96
CA ILE A 218 -15.22 -15.30 -14.90
C ILE A 218 -13.94 -15.97 -15.40
N ARG A 219 -14.04 -17.07 -16.17
CA ARG A 219 -12.88 -17.72 -16.81
C ARG A 219 -12.12 -16.76 -17.73
N THR A 220 -12.84 -16.03 -18.57
CA THR A 220 -12.24 -15.06 -19.51
C THR A 220 -11.56 -13.92 -18.77
N ARG A 221 -12.22 -13.37 -17.74
CA ARG A 221 -11.68 -12.33 -16.86
C ARG A 221 -10.38 -12.75 -16.19
N ALA A 222 -10.36 -13.98 -15.65
CA ALA A 222 -9.21 -14.53 -14.97
C ALA A 222 -8.01 -14.71 -15.93
N LEU A 223 -8.26 -15.26 -17.13
CA LEU A 223 -7.23 -15.42 -18.16
C LEU A 223 -6.74 -14.08 -18.71
N ALA A 224 -7.62 -13.10 -18.87
CA ALA A 224 -7.24 -11.74 -19.29
C ALA A 224 -6.32 -11.08 -18.27
N LEU A 225 -6.64 -11.19 -16.98
CA LEU A 225 -5.81 -10.61 -15.91
C LEU A 225 -4.40 -11.20 -15.89
N VAL A 226 -4.26 -12.53 -15.93
CA VAL A 226 -2.92 -13.16 -15.89
C VAL A 226 -2.11 -12.82 -17.15
N ARG A 227 -2.75 -12.70 -18.33
CA ARG A 227 -2.08 -12.28 -19.56
C ARG A 227 -1.59 -10.84 -19.45
N TRP A 228 -2.45 -9.94 -19.01
CA TRP A 228 -2.10 -8.54 -18.82
C TRP A 228 -0.95 -8.36 -17.83
N LEU A 229 -0.99 -9.02 -16.67
CA LEU A 229 0.13 -8.96 -15.70
C LEU A 229 1.44 -9.43 -16.33
N ARG A 230 1.42 -10.48 -17.14
CA ARG A 230 2.62 -10.98 -17.83
C ARG A 230 3.10 -10.07 -18.95
N GLU A 231 2.20 -9.32 -19.58
CA GLU A 231 2.54 -8.25 -20.53
C GLU A 231 3.17 -7.05 -19.82
N GLN A 232 2.76 -6.76 -18.59
CA GLN A 232 3.39 -5.77 -17.70
C GLN A 232 4.71 -6.27 -17.07
N GLY A 233 5.21 -7.46 -17.43
CA GLY A 233 6.50 -7.96 -16.95
C GLY A 233 6.44 -8.91 -15.74
N PHE A 234 5.28 -9.12 -15.12
CA PHE A 234 5.12 -10.05 -13.99
C PHE A 234 5.20 -11.53 -14.45
N ARG A 235 6.42 -12.02 -14.71
CA ARG A 235 6.68 -13.37 -15.26
C ARG A 235 7.38 -14.31 -14.28
N GLY A 236 7.50 -13.91 -13.02
CA GLY A 236 8.29 -14.63 -12.03
C GLY A 236 9.78 -14.63 -12.36
N ILE A 237 10.55 -15.29 -11.52
CA ILE A 237 12.00 -15.38 -11.65
C ILE A 237 12.38 -16.34 -12.78
N GLN A 238 13.30 -15.90 -13.66
CA GLN A 238 13.80 -16.69 -14.80
C GLN A 238 15.11 -17.43 -14.49
N GLN A 239 15.94 -16.89 -13.58
CA GLN A 239 17.24 -17.46 -13.23
C GLN A 239 17.19 -18.08 -11.83
N GLU A 240 17.73 -19.28 -11.66
CA GLU A 240 17.68 -19.99 -10.37
C GLU A 240 18.39 -19.24 -9.24
N GLU A 241 19.43 -18.45 -9.57
CA GLU A 241 20.21 -17.63 -8.64
C GLU A 241 19.35 -16.55 -7.97
N ASP A 242 18.40 -15.98 -8.71
CA ASP A 242 17.48 -14.95 -8.22
C ASP A 242 16.41 -15.51 -7.28
N TYR A 243 16.17 -16.83 -7.29
CA TYR A 243 15.24 -17.47 -6.36
C TYR A 243 15.64 -17.25 -4.90
N ARG A 244 16.93 -16.99 -4.65
CA ARG A 244 17.49 -16.71 -3.32
C ARG A 244 17.63 -15.22 -3.01
N ASN A 245 17.20 -14.34 -3.92
CA ASN A 245 17.24 -12.92 -3.65
C ASN A 245 16.08 -12.54 -2.71
N LEU A 246 16.42 -12.08 -1.51
CA LEU A 246 15.43 -11.70 -0.49
C LEU A 246 14.47 -10.62 -0.99
N ARG A 247 14.90 -9.76 -1.91
CA ARG A 247 14.06 -8.70 -2.50
C ARG A 247 12.82 -9.27 -3.20
N ASN A 248 12.93 -10.46 -3.77
CA ASN A 248 11.85 -11.11 -4.52
C ASN A 248 10.74 -11.68 -3.61
N CYS A 249 10.93 -11.62 -2.28
CA CYS A 249 9.92 -11.95 -1.26
C CYS A 249 9.06 -10.74 -0.85
N PHE A 250 9.54 -9.52 -1.10
CA PHE A 250 8.94 -8.29 -0.59
C PHE A 250 8.06 -7.65 -1.66
N LEU A 251 6.78 -7.44 -1.35
CA LEU A 251 5.77 -7.10 -2.33
C LEU A 251 6.02 -5.73 -2.95
N GLY A 252 6.26 -4.70 -2.15
CA GLY A 252 6.57 -3.35 -2.59
C GLY A 252 7.85 -3.27 -3.41
N HIS A 253 8.86 -4.08 -3.09
CA HIS A 253 10.07 -4.20 -3.93
C HIS A 253 9.74 -4.80 -5.30
N VAL A 254 8.98 -5.90 -5.36
CA VAL A 254 8.56 -6.48 -6.64
C VAL A 254 7.76 -5.49 -7.48
N LEU A 255 6.83 -4.74 -6.87
CA LEU A 255 5.99 -3.78 -7.60
C LEU A 255 6.79 -2.59 -8.15
N SER A 256 7.89 -2.21 -7.51
CA SER A 256 8.72 -1.06 -7.90
C SER A 256 9.86 -1.40 -8.85
N ASP A 257 10.28 -2.66 -8.92
CA ASP A 257 11.31 -3.13 -9.84
C ASP A 257 10.73 -3.27 -11.27
N PRO A 258 11.33 -2.68 -12.32
CA PRO A 258 10.83 -2.77 -13.69
C PRO A 258 10.67 -4.19 -14.25
N GLU A 259 11.47 -5.15 -13.78
CA GLU A 259 11.42 -6.55 -14.24
C GLU A 259 10.49 -7.42 -13.36
N HIS A 260 9.98 -6.87 -12.25
CA HIS A 260 9.06 -7.51 -11.32
C HIS A 260 9.43 -8.94 -10.88
N PRO A 261 10.70 -9.23 -10.52
CA PRO A 261 11.12 -10.57 -10.12
C PRO A 261 10.42 -10.97 -8.82
N SER A 262 9.66 -12.06 -8.84
CA SER A 262 8.85 -12.49 -7.70
C SER A 262 8.90 -13.98 -7.48
N LEU A 263 8.83 -14.41 -6.22
CA LEU A 263 8.58 -15.82 -5.89
C LEU A 263 7.14 -16.23 -6.21
N PRO A 264 6.85 -17.53 -6.40
CA PRO A 264 5.49 -18.00 -6.74
C PRO A 264 4.39 -17.52 -5.79
N LEU A 265 4.70 -17.45 -4.50
CA LEU A 265 3.78 -16.96 -3.47
C LEU A 265 3.48 -15.46 -3.63
N VAL A 266 4.49 -14.64 -3.98
CA VAL A 266 4.31 -13.20 -4.24
C VAL A 266 3.53 -12.98 -5.53
N SER A 267 3.86 -13.70 -6.61
CA SER A 267 3.12 -13.58 -7.89
C SER A 267 1.64 -13.96 -7.72
N SER A 268 1.36 -15.00 -6.92
CA SER A 268 -0.01 -15.38 -6.57
C SER A 268 -0.73 -14.31 -5.75
N ALA A 269 -0.03 -13.70 -4.79
CA ALA A 269 -0.58 -12.61 -3.98
C ALA A 269 -0.91 -11.37 -4.83
N ILE A 270 -0.04 -10.98 -5.77
CA ILE A 270 -0.26 -9.88 -6.72
C ILE A 270 -1.53 -10.15 -7.55
N TYR A 271 -1.64 -11.34 -8.13
CA TYR A 271 -2.82 -11.71 -8.91
C TYR A 271 -4.10 -11.62 -8.07
N CYS A 272 -4.09 -12.18 -6.85
CA CYS A 272 -5.27 -12.14 -5.97
C CYS A 272 -5.64 -10.72 -5.54
N ALA A 273 -4.67 -9.87 -5.20
CA ALA A 273 -4.90 -8.47 -4.85
C ALA A 273 -5.53 -7.68 -6.01
N MET A 274 -5.09 -7.93 -7.25
CA MET A 274 -5.69 -7.37 -8.45
C MET A 274 -7.10 -7.90 -8.69
N ALA A 275 -7.31 -9.22 -8.61
CA ALA A 275 -8.61 -9.86 -8.80
C ALA A 275 -9.68 -9.30 -7.85
N THR A 276 -9.32 -9.08 -6.58
CA THR A 276 -10.20 -8.46 -5.58
C THR A 276 -10.66 -7.06 -6.01
N ARG A 277 -9.74 -6.19 -6.47
CA ARG A 277 -10.07 -4.84 -6.96
C ARG A 277 -10.85 -4.82 -8.27
N LEU A 278 -10.69 -5.88 -9.06
CA LEU A 278 -11.45 -6.11 -10.29
C LEU A 278 -12.81 -6.80 -10.04
N GLY A 279 -13.11 -7.15 -8.78
CA GLY A 279 -14.43 -7.58 -8.34
C GLY A 279 -14.73 -9.07 -8.53
N PHE A 280 -13.72 -9.93 -8.62
CA PHE A 280 -13.94 -11.39 -8.69
C PHE A 280 -13.09 -12.16 -7.67
N SER A 281 -13.56 -13.36 -7.32
CA SER A 281 -12.98 -14.15 -6.23
C SER A 281 -11.76 -14.93 -6.69
N ALA A 282 -10.61 -14.63 -6.12
CA ALA A 282 -9.39 -15.40 -6.29
C ALA A 282 -8.64 -15.52 -4.96
N ALA A 283 -8.07 -16.68 -4.69
CA ALA A 283 -7.27 -16.93 -3.50
C ALA A 283 -6.04 -17.78 -3.82
N PRO A 284 -4.92 -17.60 -3.11
CA PRO A 284 -3.82 -18.55 -3.22
C PRO A 284 -4.21 -19.88 -2.58
N CYS A 285 -3.90 -20.99 -3.24
CA CYS A 285 -3.93 -22.30 -2.60
C CYS A 285 -2.54 -22.60 -2.03
N ASN A 286 -2.49 -23.08 -0.79
CA ASN A 286 -1.22 -23.35 -0.10
C ASN A 286 -0.65 -24.72 -0.49
N ALA A 287 -0.65 -25.00 -1.80
CA ALA A 287 -0.14 -26.24 -2.35
C ALA A 287 1.36 -26.41 -2.01
N PRO A 288 1.82 -27.62 -1.68
CA PRO A 288 3.22 -27.85 -1.35
C PRO A 288 4.13 -27.49 -2.51
N ILE A 289 5.35 -27.03 -2.21
CA ILE A 289 6.38 -26.65 -3.19
C ILE A 289 6.04 -25.37 -3.95
N HIS A 290 4.93 -25.34 -4.70
CA HIS A 290 4.52 -24.22 -5.55
C HIS A 290 3.13 -23.73 -5.18
N VAL A 291 2.95 -22.41 -5.10
CA VAL A 291 1.65 -21.78 -4.79
C VAL A 291 0.93 -21.52 -6.09
N HIS A 292 -0.34 -21.91 -6.18
CA HIS A 292 -1.20 -21.59 -7.32
C HIS A 292 -2.33 -20.66 -6.86
N VAL A 293 -3.04 -20.08 -7.83
CA VAL A 293 -4.27 -19.33 -7.57
C VAL A 293 -5.46 -20.19 -7.93
N VAL A 294 -6.46 -20.22 -7.06
CA VAL A 294 -7.80 -20.72 -7.36
C VAL A 294 -8.73 -19.53 -7.59
N VAL A 295 -9.46 -19.56 -8.70
CA VAL A 295 -10.52 -18.60 -9.03
C VAL A 295 -11.86 -19.32 -8.92
N SER A 296 -12.81 -18.70 -8.25
CA SER A 296 -14.11 -19.31 -7.95
C SER A 296 -15.25 -18.54 -8.60
N SER A 297 -16.24 -19.24 -9.14
CA SER A 297 -17.46 -18.63 -9.64
C SER A 297 -18.34 -18.06 -8.50
N PRO A 298 -19.19 -17.06 -8.78
CA PRO A 298 -20.27 -16.67 -7.88
C PRO A 298 -21.25 -17.84 -7.65
N ARG A 299 -22.01 -17.78 -6.54
CA ARG A 299 -23.04 -18.80 -6.26
C ARG A 299 -24.12 -18.81 -7.35
N GLY A 300 -24.51 -20.01 -7.79
CA GLY A 300 -25.58 -20.20 -8.77
C GLY A 300 -25.16 -20.05 -10.24
N VAL A 301 -23.87 -19.83 -10.53
CA VAL A 301 -23.33 -19.83 -11.91
C VAL A 301 -21.99 -20.55 -11.98
N ASP A 302 -21.65 -21.09 -13.15
CA ASP A 302 -20.33 -21.64 -13.46
C ASP A 302 -19.33 -20.55 -13.87
N LEU A 303 -18.09 -20.94 -14.17
CA LEU A 303 -17.05 -19.99 -14.61
C LEU A 303 -17.30 -19.35 -15.98
N ASP A 304 -18.21 -19.92 -16.79
CA ASP A 304 -18.64 -19.40 -18.09
C ASP A 304 -19.90 -18.54 -17.99
N ASN A 305 -20.38 -18.25 -16.77
CA ASN A 305 -21.63 -17.55 -16.44
C ASN A 305 -22.91 -18.32 -16.82
N ASN A 306 -22.83 -19.64 -17.04
CA ASN A 306 -24.04 -20.44 -17.19
C ASN A 306 -24.69 -20.71 -15.82
N PRO A 307 -26.02 -20.76 -15.73
CA PRO A 307 -26.70 -21.06 -14.47
C PRO A 307 -26.35 -22.47 -13.95
N LEU A 308 -26.02 -22.56 -12.67
CA LEU A 308 -25.87 -23.81 -11.93
C LEU A 308 -27.03 -23.97 -10.92
N PRO A 309 -27.50 -25.20 -10.65
CA PRO A 309 -28.42 -25.46 -9.55
C PRO A 309 -27.85 -24.93 -8.23
N GLU A 310 -28.70 -24.36 -7.35
CA GLU A 310 -28.26 -23.70 -6.10
C GLU A 310 -27.44 -24.62 -5.16
N GLU A 311 -27.67 -25.93 -5.21
CA GLU A 311 -26.96 -26.92 -4.40
C GLU A 311 -25.63 -27.41 -5.01
N SER A 312 -25.27 -26.91 -6.20
CA SER A 312 -24.03 -27.32 -6.87
C SER A 312 -22.81 -26.74 -6.15
N PRO A 313 -21.69 -27.49 -6.06
CA PRO A 313 -20.44 -26.93 -5.58
C PRO A 313 -20.01 -25.77 -6.48
N THR A 314 -19.33 -24.78 -5.88
CA THR A 314 -18.76 -23.65 -6.63
C THR A 314 -17.81 -24.15 -7.71
N ASP A 315 -17.99 -23.68 -8.94
CA ASP A 315 -17.07 -24.01 -10.03
C ASP A 315 -15.75 -23.26 -9.85
N THR A 316 -14.63 -23.91 -10.13
CA THR A 316 -13.29 -23.40 -9.83
C THR A 316 -12.29 -23.71 -10.93
N MET A 317 -11.38 -22.78 -11.16
CA MET A 317 -10.25 -22.95 -12.07
C MET A 317 -8.95 -22.59 -11.37
N TYR A 318 -7.85 -23.09 -11.91
CA TYR A 318 -6.52 -22.92 -11.33
C TYR A 318 -5.59 -22.22 -12.28
N LEU A 319 -4.79 -21.29 -11.75
CA LEU A 319 -3.82 -20.51 -12.49
C LEU A 319 -2.46 -20.55 -11.81
N ASP A 320 -1.42 -20.39 -12.62
CA ASP A 320 -0.05 -20.23 -12.15
C ASP A 320 0.50 -18.89 -12.68
N PRO A 321 0.21 -17.77 -12.00
CA PRO A 321 0.65 -16.44 -12.44
C PRO A 321 2.18 -16.35 -12.60
N TYR A 322 2.92 -17.16 -11.87
CA TYR A 322 4.38 -17.21 -11.95
C TYR A 322 4.83 -17.83 -13.29
N THR A 323 4.39 -19.03 -13.66
CA THR A 323 4.92 -19.70 -14.87
C THR A 323 4.12 -19.46 -16.15
N SER A 324 2.80 -19.30 -16.08
CA SER A 324 1.91 -19.52 -17.23
C SER A 324 0.74 -18.54 -17.29
N ALA A 325 0.29 -18.24 -18.51
CA ALA A 325 -0.93 -17.47 -18.78
C ALA A 325 -2.16 -18.36 -19.06
N LEU A 326 -2.03 -19.67 -18.88
CA LEU A 326 -3.04 -20.67 -19.22
C LEU A 326 -3.64 -21.31 -17.97
N GLU A 327 -4.89 -21.74 -18.10
CA GLU A 327 -5.56 -22.55 -17.09
C GLU A 327 -4.82 -23.87 -16.86
N ILE A 328 -4.58 -24.20 -15.59
CA ILE A 328 -3.98 -25.47 -15.20
C ILE A 328 -5.04 -26.56 -15.33
N GLN A 329 -4.74 -27.55 -16.16
CA GLN A 329 -5.62 -28.70 -16.34
C GLN A 329 -5.71 -29.55 -15.06
N ALA A 330 -6.90 -30.07 -14.75
CA ALA A 330 -7.14 -30.89 -13.56
C ALA A 330 -6.20 -32.10 -13.47
N SER A 331 -5.87 -32.73 -14.60
CA SER A 331 -4.90 -33.83 -14.67
C SER A 331 -3.50 -33.44 -14.22
N ALA A 332 -3.07 -32.20 -14.48
CA ALA A 332 -1.76 -31.70 -14.06
C ALA A 332 -1.72 -31.42 -12.55
N LEU A 333 -2.82 -30.95 -11.96
CA LEU A 333 -2.94 -30.79 -10.50
C LEU A 333 -2.91 -32.13 -9.79
N GLU A 334 -3.64 -33.12 -10.32
CA GLU A 334 -3.64 -34.48 -9.77
C GLU A 334 -2.26 -35.12 -9.86
N ALA A 335 -1.56 -34.98 -10.99
CA ALA A 335 -0.19 -35.46 -11.13
C ALA A 335 0.76 -34.85 -10.07
N ARG A 336 0.64 -33.54 -9.79
CA ARG A 336 1.42 -32.86 -8.73
C ARG A 336 1.07 -33.37 -7.33
N ARG A 337 -0.22 -33.58 -7.05
CA ARG A 337 -0.69 -34.16 -5.78
C ARG A 337 -0.07 -35.54 -5.55
N GLN A 338 -0.15 -36.42 -6.55
CA GLN A 338 0.39 -37.77 -6.47
C GLN A 338 1.91 -37.77 -6.28
N LEU A 339 2.62 -36.91 -7.01
CA LEU A 339 4.08 -36.75 -6.86
C LEU A 339 4.44 -36.34 -5.43
N PHE A 340 3.74 -35.35 -4.86
CA PHE A 340 4.01 -34.91 -3.49
C PHE A 340 3.74 -36.00 -2.45
N LEU A 341 2.59 -36.68 -2.53
CA LEU A 341 2.22 -37.77 -1.62
C LEU A 341 3.22 -38.94 -1.69
N SER A 342 3.73 -39.24 -2.89
CA SER A 342 4.75 -40.28 -3.07
C SER A 342 6.08 -39.93 -2.39
N ALA A 343 6.44 -38.65 -2.35
CA ALA A 343 7.67 -38.16 -1.71
C ALA A 343 7.51 -37.93 -0.20
N HIS A 344 6.28 -37.73 0.30
CA HIS A 344 5.99 -37.42 1.69
C HIS A 344 4.80 -38.27 2.20
N PRO A 345 5.04 -39.51 2.67
CA PRO A 345 3.98 -40.46 3.06
C PRO A 345 3.20 -40.10 4.34
N ALA A 346 3.41 -38.91 4.91
CA ALA A 346 2.75 -38.48 6.14
C ALA A 346 1.24 -38.26 5.91
N PRO A 347 0.39 -38.42 6.94
CA PRO A 347 -1.06 -38.26 6.81
C PRO A 347 -1.43 -36.77 6.71
N VAL A 348 -1.21 -36.18 5.54
CA VAL A 348 -1.74 -34.87 5.19
C VAL A 348 -3.10 -35.10 4.52
N SER A 349 -4.13 -34.38 4.95
CA SER A 349 -5.43 -34.40 4.27
C SER A 349 -5.24 -33.98 2.81
N SER A 350 -5.29 -34.94 1.88
CA SER A 350 -4.95 -34.72 0.47
C SER A 350 -5.96 -33.85 -0.28
N SER A 351 -7.16 -33.69 0.27
CA SER A 351 -8.22 -32.86 -0.29
C SER A 351 -7.89 -31.37 -0.21
N SER A 352 -7.16 -30.92 0.83
CA SER A 352 -6.99 -29.49 1.11
C SER A 352 -5.83 -28.81 0.40
N PHE A 353 -5.05 -29.53 -0.43
CA PHE A 353 -3.87 -28.94 -1.08
C PHE A 353 -4.19 -27.80 -2.04
N PHE A 354 -5.34 -27.88 -2.71
CA PHE A 354 -5.76 -26.93 -3.74
C PHE A 354 -6.99 -26.13 -3.32
N ASP A 355 -7.38 -26.20 -2.05
CA ASP A 355 -8.42 -25.35 -1.51
C ASP A 355 -7.87 -23.93 -1.28
N PRO A 356 -8.73 -22.90 -1.36
CA PRO A 356 -8.37 -21.54 -0.93
C PRO A 356 -7.74 -21.56 0.48
N SER A 357 -6.53 -21.00 0.60
CA SER A 357 -5.86 -20.97 1.91
C SER A 357 -6.22 -19.71 2.70
N PRO A 358 -6.44 -19.82 4.02
CA PRO A 358 -6.53 -18.65 4.87
C PRO A 358 -5.23 -17.83 4.83
N LEU A 359 -5.34 -16.53 5.13
CA LEU A 359 -4.22 -15.60 4.99
C LEU A 359 -3.07 -15.87 5.99
N ALA A 360 -3.38 -16.26 7.23
CA ALA A 360 -2.37 -16.51 8.26
C ALA A 360 -1.36 -17.63 7.91
N PRO A 361 -1.77 -18.81 7.39
CA PRO A 361 -0.86 -19.80 6.83
C PRO A 361 0.04 -19.27 5.71
N LEU A 362 -0.48 -18.42 4.82
CA LEU A 362 0.29 -17.85 3.72
C LEU A 362 1.37 -16.88 4.24
N VAL A 363 1.02 -16.04 5.21
CA VAL A 363 1.99 -15.15 5.90
C VAL A 363 3.07 -15.98 6.60
N SER A 364 2.68 -17.06 7.28
CA SER A 364 3.64 -17.96 7.95
C SER A 364 4.58 -18.67 6.96
N ARG A 365 4.07 -19.04 5.77
CA ARG A 365 4.89 -19.58 4.68
C ARG A 365 5.87 -18.55 4.14
N MET A 366 5.44 -17.30 3.95
CA MET A 366 6.33 -16.21 3.51
C MET A 366 7.45 -15.96 4.53
N ALA A 367 7.12 -15.90 5.83
CA ALA A 367 8.11 -15.77 6.89
C ALA A 367 9.13 -16.93 6.88
N SER A 368 8.66 -18.14 6.58
CA SER A 368 9.54 -19.32 6.45
C SER A 368 10.46 -19.22 5.23
N ASN A 369 9.95 -18.75 4.07
CA ASN A 369 10.75 -18.50 2.88
C ASN A 369 11.85 -17.46 3.14
N LEU A 370 11.51 -16.35 3.80
CA LEU A 370 12.48 -15.31 4.20
C LEU A 370 13.56 -15.89 5.12
N LYS A 371 13.17 -16.67 6.14
CA LYS A 371 14.10 -17.29 7.08
C LYS A 371 15.03 -18.29 6.39
N GLN A 372 14.52 -19.12 5.49
CA GLN A 372 15.31 -20.09 4.73
C GLN A 372 16.31 -19.38 3.81
N THR A 373 15.84 -18.36 3.08
CA THR A 373 16.69 -17.53 2.21
C THR A 373 17.84 -16.90 3.00
N TYR A 374 17.55 -16.32 4.17
CA TYR A 374 18.58 -15.74 5.04
C TYR A 374 19.58 -16.79 5.57
N THR A 375 19.10 -17.97 5.96
CA THR A 375 19.96 -19.03 6.51
C THR A 375 20.93 -19.58 5.46
N LEU A 376 20.52 -19.64 4.19
CA LEU A 376 21.33 -20.18 3.10
C LEU A 376 22.37 -19.17 2.54
N ILE A 377 22.21 -17.88 2.84
CA ILE A 377 23.16 -16.82 2.44
C ILE A 377 24.32 -16.69 3.45
N LYS A 378 24.12 -17.14 4.69
CA LYS A 378 25.18 -17.27 5.71
C LYS A 378 25.93 -18.58 5.52
#